data_AF-A0A4R6ECC6-F1
#
_entry.id   AF-A0A4R6ECC6-F1
#
_cell.length_a   1.000
_cell.length_b   1.000
_cell.length_c   1.000
_cell.angle_alpha   90.00
_cell.angle_beta   90.00
_cell.angle_gamma   90.00
#
_symmetry.space_group_name_H-M   'P 1'
#
loop_
_entity.id
_entity.type
_entity.pdbx_description
1 polymer ?
#
loop_
_entity_poly.entity_id
_entity_poly.type
_entity_poly.pdbx_seq_one_letter_code
_entity_poly.pdbx_strand_id
1 'polypeptide(L)'
;MNAPQSAKLKRTDTASLFQRFPHLSVIDLMWGSRECRSYIFRLMTDTRGGSRQGFPPEHARTIMTLLLEHDRNFPQFENDGEDNRWGDHYQRR
;
A
#
# COMPACT_ATOMS: atom_id res chain seq x y z
N MET A 1 -21.81 -13.11 3.31
CA MET A 1 -20.41 -12.73 3.58
C MET A 1 -20.37 -11.21 3.50
N ASN A 2 -20.26 -10.53 4.66
CA ASN A 2 -20.31 -9.06 4.74
C ASN A 2 -19.05 -8.49 4.08
N ALA A 3 -19.20 -7.77 2.97
CA ALA A 3 -18.16 -6.89 2.47
C ALA A 3 -18.13 -5.64 3.38
N PRO A 4 -17.09 -5.41 4.19
CA PRO A 4 -17.09 -4.24 5.03
C PRO A 4 -16.79 -2.99 4.20
N GLN A 5 -17.38 -1.90 4.65
CA GLN A 5 -17.50 -0.60 4.01
C GLN A 5 -16.16 0.18 3.98
N SER A 6 -15.11 -0.36 3.33
CA SER A 6 -13.78 0.27 3.33
C SER A 6 -13.68 1.58 2.54
N ALA A 7 -14.68 1.89 1.71
CA ALA A 7 -14.68 3.05 0.81
C ALA A 7 -14.81 4.43 1.51
N LYS A 8 -14.93 4.51 2.85
CA LYS A 8 -15.17 5.78 3.57
C LYS A 8 -14.23 6.10 4.73
N LEU A 9 -13.23 5.27 5.00
CA LEU A 9 -12.40 5.42 6.21
C LEU A 9 -11.08 6.16 5.99
N LYS A 10 -10.72 6.48 4.74
CA LYS A 10 -9.45 7.15 4.42
C LYS A 10 -9.68 8.65 4.35
N ARG A 11 -9.02 9.41 5.22
CA ARG A 11 -8.96 10.88 5.17
C ARG A 11 -8.05 11.36 4.05
N THR A 12 -7.12 10.53 3.63
CA THR A 12 -6.17 10.84 2.56
C THR A 12 -6.84 10.75 1.18
N ASP A 13 -6.71 11.80 0.36
CA ASP A 13 -7.17 11.76 -1.03
C ASP A 13 -6.30 10.81 -1.87
N THR A 14 -6.89 9.68 -2.29
CA THR A 14 -6.26 8.71 -3.17
C THR A 14 -6.79 8.75 -4.60
N ALA A 15 -7.73 9.65 -4.89
CA ALA A 15 -8.38 9.74 -6.20
C ALA A 15 -7.35 10.01 -7.31
N SER A 16 -6.48 10.99 -7.09
CA SER A 16 -5.41 11.35 -8.03
C SER A 16 -4.41 10.20 -8.23
N LEU A 17 -4.12 9.45 -7.16
CA LEU A 17 -3.24 8.29 -7.20
C LEU A 17 -3.85 7.15 -8.03
N PHE A 18 -5.13 6.83 -7.82
CA PHE A 18 -5.83 5.76 -8.54
C PHE A 18 -6.10 6.12 -9.99
N GLN A 19 -6.34 7.40 -10.30
CA GLN A 19 -6.48 7.86 -11.67
C GLN A 19 -5.18 7.67 -12.46
N ARG A 20 -4.02 7.93 -11.83
CA ARG A 20 -2.71 7.74 -12.45
C ARG A 20 -2.29 6.27 -12.47
N PHE A 21 -2.65 5.52 -11.43
CA PHE A 21 -2.26 4.13 -11.23
C PHE A 21 -3.48 3.29 -10.82
N PRO A 22 -4.29 2.84 -11.80
CA PRO A 22 -5.55 2.14 -11.51
C PRO A 22 -5.36 0.82 -10.76
N HIS A 23 -4.20 0.18 -10.91
CA HIS A 23 -3.83 -1.04 -10.16
C HIS A 23 -3.67 -0.79 -8.65
N LEU A 24 -3.52 0.46 -8.20
CA LEU A 24 -3.44 0.80 -6.77
C LEU A 24 -4.81 0.87 -6.10
N SER A 25 -5.91 0.84 -6.86
CA SER A 25 -7.27 0.77 -6.31
C SER A 25 -7.51 -0.45 -5.42
N VAL A 26 -6.70 -1.51 -5.58
CA VAL A 26 -6.70 -2.70 -4.72
C VAL A 26 -6.40 -2.38 -3.25
N ILE A 27 -5.72 -1.26 -2.96
CA ILE A 27 -5.49 -0.76 -1.60
C ILE A 27 -6.80 -0.47 -0.88
N ASP A 28 -7.86 -0.13 -1.62
CA ASP A 28 -9.20 0.06 -1.04
C ASP A 28 -9.86 -1.26 -0.64
N LEU A 29 -9.67 -2.28 -1.46
CA LEU A 29 -10.19 -3.62 -1.19
C LEU A 29 -9.50 -4.29 0.00
N MET A 30 -8.19 -4.06 0.15
CA MET A 30 -7.40 -4.67 1.22
C MET A 30 -7.32 -3.77 2.48
N TRP A 31 -7.93 -2.58 2.49
CA TRP A 31 -7.76 -1.63 3.59
C TRP A 31 -8.18 -2.23 4.94
N GLY A 32 -7.33 -2.08 5.96
CA GLY A 32 -7.53 -2.69 7.28
C GLY A 32 -7.11 -4.14 7.40
N SER A 33 -6.42 -4.67 6.39
CA SER A 33 -5.70 -5.94 6.45
C SER A 33 -4.18 -5.70 6.52
N ARG A 34 -3.46 -6.70 7.02
CA ARG A 34 -2.00 -6.71 6.99
C ARG A 34 -1.43 -6.59 5.58
N GLU A 35 -2.07 -7.25 4.60
CA GLU A 35 -1.65 -7.25 3.19
C GLU A 35 -1.63 -5.83 2.61
N CYS A 36 -2.56 -4.97 3.01
CA CYS A 36 -2.58 -3.56 2.61
C CYS A 36 -1.34 -2.81 3.08
N ARG A 37 -0.93 -2.98 4.34
CA ARG A 37 0.27 -2.35 4.87
C ARG A 37 1.52 -2.79 4.11
N SER A 38 1.70 -4.10 3.93
CA SER A 38 2.82 -4.67 3.18
C SER A 38 2.85 -4.20 1.73
N TYR A 39 1.68 -4.09 1.09
CA TYR A 39 1.56 -3.57 -0.27
C TYR A 39 1.98 -2.11 -0.37
N ILE A 40 1.47 -1.23 0.51
CA ILE A 40 1.83 0.20 0.57
C ILE A 40 3.34 0.36 0.83
N PHE A 41 3.88 -0.40 1.79
CA PHE A 41 5.30 -0.37 2.11
C PHE A 41 6.17 -0.83 0.93
N ARG A 42 5.73 -1.85 0.19
CA ARG A 42 6.37 -2.29 -1.05
C ARG A 42 6.34 -1.19 -2.10
N LEU A 43 5.24 -0.48 -2.31
CA LEU A 43 5.20 0.62 -3.29
C LEU A 43 6.24 1.71 -3.00
N MET A 44 6.50 2.01 -1.73
CA MET A 44 7.54 2.95 -1.36
C MET A 44 8.96 2.40 -1.60
N THR A 45 9.14 1.08 -1.44
CA THR A 45 10.44 0.41 -1.56
C THR A 45 10.73 -0.17 -2.97
N ASP A 46 9.73 -0.30 -3.85
CA ASP A 46 9.81 -0.81 -5.24
C ASP A 46 10.55 0.13 -6.20
N THR A 47 11.00 1.28 -5.70
CA THR A 47 11.84 2.24 -6.44
C THR A 47 13.31 1.80 -6.56
N ARG A 48 13.70 0.66 -5.96
CA ARG A 48 15.09 0.20 -5.82
C ARG A 48 15.76 -0.36 -7.08
N GLY A 49 15.04 -0.53 -8.19
CA GLY A 49 15.55 -1.16 -9.41
C GLY A 49 16.24 -0.25 -10.44
N GLY A 50 16.48 1.03 -10.14
CA GLY A 50 17.28 1.94 -10.96
C GLY A 50 16.74 2.36 -12.34
N SER A 51 15.76 1.64 -12.90
CA SER A 51 15.14 1.96 -14.21
C SER A 51 13.69 2.44 -14.13
N ARG A 52 13.05 2.35 -12.96
CA ARG A 52 11.70 2.87 -12.74
C ARG A 52 11.82 4.30 -12.20
N GLN A 53 11.41 5.30 -13.00
CA GLN A 53 11.15 6.62 -12.44
C GLN A 53 10.18 6.41 -11.27
N GLY A 54 10.63 6.68 -10.06
CA GLY A 54 9.82 6.46 -8.86
C GLY A 54 8.51 7.26 -8.90
N PHE A 55 7.71 7.13 -7.85
CA PHE A 55 6.49 7.94 -7.77
C PHE A 55 6.84 9.44 -7.78
N PRO A 56 6.08 10.26 -8.51
CA PRO A 56 6.10 11.71 -8.35
C PRO A 56 6.00 12.08 -6.86
N PRO A 57 6.66 13.17 -6.42
CA PRO A 57 6.72 13.52 -5.00
C PRO A 57 5.34 13.72 -4.37
N GLU A 58 4.35 14.20 -5.14
CA GLU A 58 2.94 14.29 -4.73
C GLU A 58 2.35 12.91 -4.37
N HIS A 59 2.54 11.91 -5.23
CA HIS A 59 1.99 10.57 -5.05
C HIS A 59 2.75 9.80 -3.96
N ALA A 60 4.07 9.99 -3.86
CA ALA A 60 4.87 9.42 -2.78
C ALA A 60 4.40 9.91 -1.40
N ARG A 61 4.09 11.21 -1.27
CA ARG A 61 3.51 11.78 -0.04
C ARG A 61 2.14 11.19 0.28
N THR A 62 1.28 11.00 -0.72
CA THR A 62 -0.03 10.36 -0.56
C THR A 62 0.13 8.92 -0.04
N ILE A 63 1.00 8.13 -0.65
CA ILE A 63 1.28 6.74 -0.24
C ILE A 63 1.84 6.68 1.18
N MET A 64 2.76 7.58 1.54
CA MET A 64 3.31 7.67 2.89
C MET A 64 2.24 8.06 3.92
N THR A 65 1.38 9.02 3.58
CA THR A 65 0.26 9.43 4.45
C THR A 65 -0.72 8.27 4.65
N LEU A 66 -1.01 7.49 3.60
CA LEU A 66 -1.83 6.29 3.71
C LEU A 66 -1.20 5.24 4.63
N LEU A 67 0.11 5.02 4.56
CA LEU A 67 0.77 4.09 5.48
C LEU A 67 0.61 4.54 6.93
N LEU A 68 0.89 5.81 7.21
CA LEU A 68 0.76 6.36 8.56
C LEU A 68 -0.69 6.30 9.06
N GLU A 69 -1.66 6.56 8.19
CA GLU A 69 -3.07 6.45 8.50
C GLU A 69 -3.47 4.99 8.78
N HIS A 70 -2.94 4.04 8.01
CA HIS A 70 -3.16 2.63 8.25
C HIS A 70 -2.55 2.18 9.59
N ASP A 71 -1.30 2.53 9.87
CA ASP A 71 -0.61 2.14 11.11
C ASP A 71 -1.29 2.77 12.34
N ARG A 72 -1.81 4.00 12.23
CA ARG A 72 -2.62 4.63 13.30
C ARG A 72 -3.95 3.92 13.56
N ASN A 73 -4.64 3.49 12.51
CA ASN A 73 -5.92 2.79 12.64
C ASN A 73 -5.75 1.32 13.02
N PHE A 74 -4.63 0.71 12.63
CA PHE A 74 -4.34 -0.70 12.80
C PHE A 74 -2.93 -0.94 13.36
N PRO A 75 -2.63 -0.47 14.58
CA PRO A 75 -1.30 -0.61 15.19
C PRO A 75 -0.88 -2.08 15.37
N GLN A 76 -1.83 -3.01 15.41
CA GLN A 76 -1.58 -4.45 15.46
C GLN A 76 -0.81 -4.99 14.24
N PHE A 77 -0.84 -4.30 13.10
CA PHE A 77 -0.12 -4.71 11.89
C PHE A 77 1.21 -3.98 11.72
N GLU A 78 1.52 -3.00 12.58
CA GLU A 78 2.77 -2.23 12.57
C GLU A 78 3.99 -3.13 12.85
N ASN A 79 3.86 -4.01 13.84
CA ASN A 79 4.93 -4.86 14.34
C ASN A 79 5.05 -6.21 13.60
N ASP A 80 4.09 -6.55 12.75
CA ASP A 80 4.07 -7.79 11.95
C ASP A 80 4.84 -7.64 10.61
N GLY A 81 5.73 -6.63 10.54
CA GLY A 81 6.58 -6.35 9.38
C GLY A 81 7.61 -7.45 9.06
N GLU A 82 7.65 -8.51 9.87
CA GLU A 82 8.69 -9.54 9.87
C GLU A 82 8.17 -10.96 9.56
N ASP A 83 6.90 -11.20 9.21
CA ASP A 83 6.53 -12.52 8.63
C ASP A 83 6.84 -12.50 7.13
N ASN A 84 8.13 -12.57 6.82
CA ASN A 84 8.86 -13.45 5.90
C ASN A 84 8.15 -14.21 4.76
N ARG A 85 6.96 -13.82 4.29
CA ARG A 85 6.18 -14.58 3.30
C ARG A 85 6.10 -13.98 1.92
N TRP A 86 7.02 -13.12 1.49
CA TRP A 86 7.08 -12.74 0.07
C TRP A 86 8.52 -12.69 -0.44
N GLY A 87 9.26 -13.74 -0.11
CA GLY A 87 10.51 -14.15 -0.77
C GLY A 87 10.30 -15.13 -1.93
N ASP A 88 9.10 -15.25 -2.51
CA ASP A 88 8.83 -16.15 -3.63
C ASP A 88 8.28 -15.38 -4.84
N HIS A 89 9.16 -14.65 -5.55
CA HIS A 89 8.97 -14.33 -6.96
C HIS A 89 10.28 -13.91 -7.65
N TYR A 90 11.43 -14.42 -7.17
CA TYR A 90 12.72 -14.31 -7.87
C TYR A 90 13.23 -15.66 -8.41
N GLN A 91 12.34 -16.62 -8.70
CA GLN A 91 12.77 -17.86 -9.35
C GLN A 91 11.74 -18.29 -10.41
N ARG A 92 11.94 -17.82 -11.64
CA ARG A 92 11.84 -18.63 -12.87
C ARG A 92 12.03 -17.72 -14.09
N ARG A 93 13.24 -17.66 -14.63
CA ARG A 93 13.62 -18.49 -15.78
C ARG A 93 15.09 -18.28 -16.12
#